data_AF-A0A061D8S7-F1
#
_entry.id   AF-A0A061D8S7-F1
#
_cell.length_a   1.000
_cell.length_b   1.000
_cell.length_c   1.000
_cell.angle_alpha   90.00
_cell.angle_beta   90.00
_cell.angle_gamma   90.00
#
_symmetry.space_group_name_H-M   'P 1'
#
loop_
_entity.id
_entity.type
_entity.pdbx_description
1 polymer ?
#
loop_
_entity_poly.entity_id
_entity_poly.type
_entity_poly.pdbx_seq_one_letter_code
_entity_poly.pdbx_strand_id
1 'polypeptide(L)'
;MDNECPICLDVITPLSEKKMLVSKVCDHKIRSKPPVSSQVGQAQCAICRCHISRASFAPFDITQAYYSALRDARKRVLQVYNDTRSNFKDTPEYNKFLEEREEMINTLAAGRNDLRWEKVETELKNYERQQASRISENIVAQQNELRKRVKYIVETEKTFYEMVDKGAPFNLWKVEDLVHTLQRTHASFFAEDKEVTSSTGECKPLNAAIRNDTDIPRRMLASRDEVLACDIAGGYNTALVAERCQMQVDLMLLWNLV
;
A
#
# COMPACT_ATOMS: atom_id res chain seq x y z
N MET A 1 1.09 20.52 -21.93
CA MET A 1 0.32 20.75 -23.17
C MET A 1 -0.49 19.49 -23.43
N ASP A 2 -1.48 19.20 -22.58
CA ASP A 2 -2.03 17.83 -22.45
C ASP A 2 -3.52 17.74 -22.83
N ASN A 3 -4.06 18.87 -23.30
CA ASN A 3 -5.49 19.07 -23.61
C ASN A 3 -5.72 19.28 -25.12
N GLU A 4 -4.67 19.15 -25.93
CA GLU A 4 -4.74 19.26 -27.37
C GLU A 4 -4.88 17.87 -27.98
N CYS A 5 -5.81 17.73 -28.93
CA CYS A 5 -5.91 16.48 -29.67
C CYS A 5 -4.79 16.43 -30.71
N PRO A 6 -3.89 15.42 -30.70
CA PRO A 6 -2.75 15.36 -31.60
C PRO A 6 -3.13 15.11 -33.08
N ILE A 7 -4.40 14.83 -33.36
CA ILE A 7 -4.91 14.55 -34.70
C ILE A 7 -5.50 15.81 -35.34
N CYS A 8 -6.28 16.58 -34.57
CA CYS A 8 -6.97 17.76 -35.09
C CYS A 8 -6.46 19.08 -34.50
N LEU A 9 -5.47 19.03 -33.61
CA LEU A 9 -4.84 20.18 -32.96
C LEU A 9 -5.83 21.12 -32.23
N ASP A 10 -7.03 20.60 -31.95
CA ASP A 10 -8.05 21.31 -31.19
C ASP A 10 -7.66 21.25 -29.70
N VAL A 11 -7.56 22.42 -29.06
CA VAL A 11 -7.47 22.53 -27.60
C VAL A 11 -8.87 22.34 -27.01
N ILE A 12 -9.04 21.29 -26.21
CA ILE A 12 -10.30 20.99 -25.55
C ILE A 12 -10.28 21.58 -24.15
N THR A 13 -11.15 22.56 -23.96
CA THR A 13 -11.32 23.26 -22.69
C THR A 13 -12.59 22.77 -21.99
N PRO A 14 -12.71 22.93 -20.67
CA PRO A 14 -13.93 22.59 -19.93
C PRO A 14 -15.19 23.31 -20.43
N LEU A 15 -15.03 24.47 -21.07
CA LEU A 15 -16.11 25.26 -21.67
C LEU A 15 -16.50 24.78 -23.07
N SER A 16 -15.74 23.86 -23.66
CA SER A 16 -16.04 23.32 -24.98
C SER A 16 -17.04 22.17 -24.88
N GLU A 17 -18.01 22.10 -25.80
CA GLU A 17 -18.93 20.95 -25.93
C GLU A 17 -18.22 19.67 -26.40
N LYS A 18 -16.94 19.79 -26.78
CA LYS A 18 -16.10 18.70 -27.29
C LYS A 18 -15.56 17.89 -26.11
N LYS A 19 -15.70 16.57 -26.16
CA LYS A 19 -15.15 15.65 -25.14
C LYS A 19 -13.87 15.00 -25.62
N MET A 20 -12.88 14.91 -24.74
CA MET A 20 -11.70 14.05 -24.95
C MET A 20 -12.03 12.63 -24.51
N LEU A 21 -11.47 11.66 -25.22
CA LEU A 21 -11.51 10.24 -24.91
C LEU A 21 -10.07 9.75 -24.70
N VAL A 22 -9.87 8.87 -23.74
CA VAL A 22 -8.60 8.18 -23.50
C VAL A 22 -8.80 6.67 -23.71
N SER A 23 -7.88 6.03 -24.42
CA SER A 23 -7.90 4.57 -24.56
C SER A 23 -7.32 3.92 -23.31
N LYS A 24 -8.01 2.93 -22.74
CA LYS A 24 -7.51 2.15 -21.59
C LYS A 24 -6.34 1.21 -21.92
N VAL A 25 -6.03 1.03 -23.21
CA VAL A 25 -5.01 0.07 -23.67
C VAL A 25 -3.68 0.76 -23.93
N CYS A 26 -3.71 1.96 -24.51
CA CYS A 26 -2.50 2.68 -24.92
C CYS A 26 -2.39 4.10 -24.36
N ASP A 27 -3.30 4.52 -23.47
CA ASP A 27 -3.36 5.83 -22.80
C ASP A 27 -3.31 7.07 -23.70
N HIS A 28 -3.52 6.88 -25.00
CA HIS A 28 -3.59 7.94 -25.97
C HIS A 28 -4.93 8.68 -25.89
N LYS A 29 -4.84 10.00 -25.88
CA LYS A 29 -5.98 10.91 -25.79
C LYS A 29 -6.40 11.39 -27.19
N ILE A 30 -7.66 11.19 -27.56
CA ILE A 30 -8.24 11.61 -28.83
C ILE A 30 -9.59 12.28 -28.62
N ARG A 31 -10.00 13.17 -29.51
CA ARG A 31 -11.33 13.78 -29.44
C ARG A 31 -12.44 12.76 -29.76
N SER A 32 -13.63 12.93 -29.16
CA SER A 32 -14.80 12.05 -29.31
C SER A 32 -15.34 11.87 -30.73
N LYS A 33 -14.97 12.74 -31.68
CA LYS A 33 -15.14 12.51 -33.12
C LYS A 33 -13.82 11.96 -33.67
N PRO A 34 -13.59 10.65 -33.61
CA PRO A 34 -12.42 10.08 -34.24
C PRO A 34 -12.56 10.16 -35.78
N PRO A 35 -11.49 10.44 -36.52
CA PRO A 35 -11.39 10.01 -37.91
C PRO A 35 -11.04 8.52 -37.92
N VAL A 36 -11.88 7.66 -37.34
CA VAL A 36 -11.68 6.21 -37.42
C VAL A 36 -12.44 5.74 -38.65
N SER A 37 -11.68 5.57 -39.74
CA SER A 37 -12.05 4.76 -40.89
C SER A 37 -12.62 3.44 -40.37
N SER A 38 -13.95 3.35 -40.34
CA SER A 38 -14.67 2.18 -39.88
C SER A 38 -14.79 1.22 -41.05
N GLN A 39 -13.68 0.61 -41.44
CA GLN A 39 -13.71 -0.57 -42.30
C GLN A 39 -13.40 -1.78 -41.42
N VAL A 40 -14.49 -2.41 -40.97
CA VAL A 40 -14.61 -3.81 -40.51
C VAL A 40 -13.74 -4.23 -39.32
N GLY A 41 -14.39 -4.33 -38.15
CA GLY A 41 -14.04 -5.29 -37.09
C GLY A 41 -13.02 -4.85 -36.04
N GLN A 42 -11.95 -4.12 -36.41
CA GLN A 42 -10.90 -3.72 -35.47
C GLN A 42 -10.46 -2.28 -35.74
N ALA A 43 -10.66 -1.38 -34.78
CA ALA A 43 -10.10 -0.04 -34.88
C ALA A 43 -8.62 -0.06 -34.44
N GLN A 44 -7.80 0.77 -35.07
CA GLN A 44 -6.43 1.01 -34.64
C GLN A 44 -6.33 2.39 -34.01
N CYS A 45 -5.48 2.52 -32.99
CA CYS A 45 -5.16 3.83 -32.43
C CYS A 45 -4.53 4.70 -33.52
N ALA A 46 -5.03 5.91 -33.74
CA ALA A 46 -4.47 6.83 -34.73
C ALA A 46 -3.05 7.34 -34.37
N ILE A 47 -2.61 7.15 -33.13
CA ILE A 47 -1.29 7.57 -32.64
C ILE A 47 -0.29 6.41 -32.71
N CYS A 48 -0.57 5.29 -32.03
CA CYS A 48 0.36 4.15 -31.94
C CYS A 48 0.00 2.93 -32.79
N ARG A 49 -1.10 2.97 -33.55
CA ARG A 49 -1.61 1.87 -34.39
C ARG A 49 -1.92 0.55 -33.65
N CYS A 50 -1.89 0.53 -32.32
CA CYS A 50 -2.34 -0.63 -31.54
C CYS A 50 -3.81 -0.95 -31.83
N HIS A 51 -4.13 -2.24 -31.92
CA HIS A 51 -5.49 -2.72 -32.10
C HIS A 51 -6.32 -2.43 -30.84
N ILE A 52 -7.38 -1.65 -31.00
CA ILE A 52 -8.26 -1.20 -29.91
C ILE A 52 -9.72 -1.24 -30.34
N SER A 53 -10.61 -1.58 -29.42
CA SER A 53 -12.05 -1.56 -29.69
C SER A 53 -12.64 -0.18 -29.37
N ARG A 54 -13.80 0.16 -29.96
CA ARG A 54 -14.49 1.41 -29.62
C ARG A 54 -14.89 1.48 -28.14
N ALA A 55 -15.19 0.33 -27.52
CA ALA A 55 -15.52 0.23 -26.10
C ALA A 55 -14.31 0.45 -25.16
N SER A 56 -13.08 0.40 -25.70
CA SER A 56 -11.86 0.65 -24.91
C SER A 56 -11.62 2.13 -24.61
N PHE A 57 -12.38 3.04 -25.23
CA PHE A 57 -12.29 4.46 -24.99
C PHE A 57 -13.21 4.88 -23.84
N ALA A 58 -12.65 5.61 -22.87
CA ALA A 58 -13.39 6.26 -21.80
C ALA A 58 -13.33 7.79 -21.96
N PRO A 59 -14.37 8.53 -21.53
CA PRO A 59 -14.27 9.99 -21.47
C PRO A 59 -13.13 10.40 -20.54
N PHE A 60 -12.28 11.29 -21.03
CA PHE A 60 -11.20 11.89 -20.26
C PHE A 60 -11.71 13.18 -19.63
N ASP A 61 -11.74 13.20 -18.31
CA ASP A 61 -12.03 14.40 -17.52
C ASP A 61 -10.71 15.02 -17.06
N ILE A 62 -10.46 16.24 -17.53
CA ILE A 62 -9.25 17.02 -17.23
C ILE A 62 -9.18 17.32 -15.73
N THR A 63 -10.30 17.68 -15.13
CA THR A 63 -10.41 18.03 -13.72
C THR A 63 -10.14 16.80 -12.86
N GLN A 64 -10.74 15.66 -13.22
CA GLN A 64 -10.50 14.41 -12.52
C GLN A 64 -9.04 13.96 -12.63
N ALA A 65 -8.42 14.09 -13.81
CA ALA A 65 -7.02 13.74 -14.03
C ALA A 65 -6.06 14.62 -13.22
N TYR A 66 -6.32 15.92 -13.15
CA TYR A 66 -5.57 16.85 -12.31
C TYR A 66 -5.67 16.48 -10.82
N TYR A 67 -6.89 16.27 -10.31
CA TYR A 67 -7.09 15.88 -8.92
C TYR A 67 -6.48 14.51 -8.59
N SER A 68 -6.53 13.55 -9.53
CA SER A 68 -5.87 12.25 -9.31
C SER A 68 -4.35 12.41 -9.23
N ALA A 69 -3.74 13.20 -10.12
CA ALA A 69 -2.30 13.45 -10.09
C ALA A 69 -1.88 14.13 -8.78
N LEU A 70 -2.64 15.13 -8.33
CA LEU A 70 -2.41 15.81 -7.05
C LEU A 70 -2.56 14.86 -5.86
N ARG A 71 -3.60 14.03 -5.85
CA ARG A 71 -3.84 13.04 -4.78
C ARG A 71 -2.70 12.03 -4.71
N ASP A 72 -2.26 11.52 -5.85
CA ASP A 72 -1.22 10.48 -5.92
C ASP A 72 0.15 11.07 -5.54
N ALA A 73 0.48 12.28 -6.00
CA ALA A 73 1.66 13.04 -5.57
C ALA A 73 1.63 13.30 -4.06
N ARG A 74 0.50 13.79 -3.53
CA ARG A 74 0.32 14.06 -2.09
C ARG A 74 0.49 12.81 -1.25
N LYS A 75 -0.12 11.69 -1.65
CA LYS A 75 0.02 10.40 -0.95
C LYS A 75 1.50 9.99 -0.88
N ARG A 76 2.21 10.08 -2.01
CA ARG A 76 3.62 9.68 -2.10
C ARG A 76 4.52 10.57 -1.25
N VAL A 77 4.37 11.89 -1.34
CA VAL A 77 5.19 12.82 -0.56
C VAL A 77 4.90 12.68 0.93
N LEU A 78 3.64 12.58 1.35
CA LEU A 78 3.29 12.42 2.77
C LEU A 78 3.80 11.12 3.38
N GLN A 79 3.95 10.07 2.59
CA GLN A 79 4.52 8.80 3.05
C GLN A 79 6.01 8.93 3.41
N VAL A 80 6.75 9.77 2.68
CA VAL A 80 8.18 10.00 2.86
C VAL A 80 8.44 11.16 3.84
N TYR A 81 7.77 12.30 3.64
CA TYR A 81 7.82 13.49 4.49
C TYR A 81 6.76 13.42 5.59
N ASN A 82 6.93 12.42 6.47
CA ASN A 82 5.95 12.05 7.49
C ASN A 82 6.21 12.65 8.88
N ASP A 83 7.11 13.63 8.97
CA ASP A 83 7.41 14.30 10.23
C ASP A 83 6.20 15.09 10.76
N THR A 84 5.97 14.93 12.06
CA THR A 84 4.89 15.59 12.80
C THR A 84 5.41 16.80 13.56
N ARG A 85 4.52 17.63 14.12
CA ARG A 85 4.89 18.83 14.88
C ARG A 85 5.86 18.53 16.05
N SER A 86 5.78 17.32 16.64
CA SER A 86 6.66 16.89 17.72
C SER A 86 8.14 16.80 17.31
N ASN A 87 8.42 16.70 16.02
CA ASN A 87 9.78 16.51 15.50
C ASN A 87 10.54 17.84 15.29
N PHE A 88 9.88 18.97 15.56
CA PHE A 88 10.43 20.31 15.36
C PHE A 88 10.45 21.08 16.68
N LYS A 89 11.46 21.93 16.86
CA LYS A 89 11.58 22.76 18.06
C LYS A 89 10.58 23.91 17.97
N ASP A 90 10.64 24.65 16.86
CA ASP A 90 9.87 25.88 16.70
C ASP A 90 8.77 25.78 15.65
N THR A 91 7.73 26.59 15.82
CA THR A 91 6.60 26.65 14.88
C THR A 91 6.99 27.19 13.50
N PRO A 92 7.88 28.19 13.35
CA PRO A 92 8.35 28.64 12.03
C PRO A 92 9.07 27.54 11.25
N GLU A 93 9.88 26.70 11.90
CA GLU A 93 10.56 25.58 11.24
C GLU A 93 9.55 24.56 10.71
N TYR A 94 8.53 24.23 11.51
CA TYR A 94 7.47 23.33 11.09
C TYR A 94 6.67 23.90 9.92
N ASN A 95 6.33 25.19 9.93
CA ASN A 95 5.62 25.83 8.83
C ASN A 95 6.44 25.81 7.54
N LYS A 96 7.75 26.09 7.62
CA LYS A 96 8.66 26.00 6.48
C LYS A 96 8.68 24.57 5.90
N PHE A 97 8.75 23.55 6.76
CA PHE A 97 8.67 22.15 6.33
C PHE A 97 7.34 21.83 5.63
N LEU A 98 6.21 22.35 6.14
CA LEU A 98 4.91 22.17 5.49
C LEU A 98 4.84 22.84 4.12
N GLU A 99 5.41 24.04 3.98
CA GLU A 99 5.50 24.77 2.72
C GLU A 99 6.37 24.02 1.70
N GLU A 100 7.57 23.58 2.09
CA GLU A 100 8.46 22.78 1.24
C GLU A 100 7.77 21.50 0.77
N ARG A 101 7.05 20.82 1.68
CA ARG A 101 6.27 19.63 1.36
C ARG A 101 5.18 19.89 0.33
N GLU A 102 4.45 21.00 0.46
CA GLU A 102 3.40 21.36 -0.50
C GLU A 102 3.97 21.82 -1.85
N GLU A 103 5.12 22.51 -1.86
CA GLU A 103 5.84 22.85 -3.09
C GLU A 103 6.27 21.61 -3.87
N MET A 104 6.80 20.60 -3.17
CA MET A 104 7.13 19.30 -3.78
C MET A 104 5.90 18.61 -4.37
N ILE A 105 4.77 18.61 -3.64
CA ILE A 105 3.52 18.02 -4.14
C ILE A 105 3.05 18.72 -5.41
N ASN A 106 3.03 20.06 -5.43
CA ASN A 106 2.60 20.84 -6.58
C ASN A 106 3.52 20.62 -7.79
N THR A 107 4.84 20.56 -7.57
CA THR A 107 5.82 20.29 -8.62
C THR A 107 5.66 18.89 -9.20
N LEU A 108 5.44 17.87 -8.36
CA LEU A 108 5.22 16.50 -8.82
C LEU A 108 3.86 16.34 -9.54
N ALA A 109 2.83 17.06 -9.08
CA ALA A 109 1.50 17.04 -9.68
C ALA A 109 1.43 17.76 -11.03
N ALA A 110 2.27 18.79 -11.24
CA ALA A 110 2.42 19.44 -12.55
C ALA A 110 2.97 18.48 -13.63
N GLY A 111 3.56 17.36 -13.22
CA GLY A 111 4.05 16.29 -14.09
C GLY A 111 5.43 16.59 -14.71
N ARG A 112 5.91 15.67 -15.55
CA ARG A 112 7.27 15.68 -16.13
C ARG A 112 7.57 16.87 -17.04
N ASN A 113 6.56 17.69 -17.36
CA ASN A 113 6.73 18.90 -18.16
C ASN A 113 7.33 20.05 -17.33
N ASP A 114 7.31 19.99 -15.99
CA ASP A 114 8.02 20.96 -15.15
C ASP A 114 9.52 20.63 -15.10
N LEU A 115 10.36 21.61 -15.41
CA LEU A 115 11.83 21.50 -15.37
C LEU A 115 12.36 21.11 -13.97
N ARG A 116 11.58 21.39 -12.92
CA ARG A 116 11.93 21.06 -11.53
C ARG A 116 11.53 19.64 -11.14
N TRP A 117 10.71 18.96 -11.95
CA TRP A 117 10.16 17.64 -11.63
C TRP A 117 11.26 16.62 -11.34
N GLU A 118 12.29 16.56 -12.18
CA GLU A 118 13.39 15.61 -12.02
C GLU A 118 14.19 15.89 -10.74
N LYS A 119 14.43 17.16 -10.42
CA LYS A 119 15.12 17.56 -9.19
C LYS A 119 14.34 17.10 -7.96
N VAL A 120 13.06 17.46 -7.87
CA VAL A 120 12.19 17.07 -6.74
C VAL A 120 12.06 15.55 -6.63
N GLU A 121 11.96 14.84 -7.75
CA GLU A 121 11.92 13.37 -7.76
C GLU A 121 13.21 12.74 -7.21
N THR A 122 14.37 13.32 -7.55
CA THR A 122 15.66 12.86 -7.00
C THR A 122 15.82 13.21 -5.52
N GLU A 123 15.40 14.41 -5.11
CA GLU A 123 15.41 14.84 -3.70
C GLU A 123 14.54 13.93 -2.84
N LEU A 124 13.32 13.61 -3.30
CA LEU A 124 12.41 12.70 -2.61
C LEU A 124 13.02 11.31 -2.40
N LYS A 125 13.65 10.75 -3.44
CA LYS A 125 14.34 9.45 -3.37
C LYS A 125 15.55 9.48 -2.44
N ASN A 126 16.30 10.57 -2.46
CA ASN A 126 17.46 10.73 -1.57
C ASN A 126 17.01 10.86 -0.12
N TYR A 127 15.96 11.63 0.14
CA TYR A 127 15.36 11.75 1.47
C TYR A 127 14.86 10.41 1.98
N GLU A 128 14.12 9.67 1.16
CA GLU A 128 13.61 8.33 1.50
C GLU A 128 14.75 7.37 1.91
N ARG A 129 15.87 7.38 1.15
CA ARG A 129 17.04 6.54 1.48
C ARG A 129 17.76 6.99 2.74
N GLN A 130 17.95 8.29 2.92
CA GLN A 130 18.70 8.84 4.05
C GLN A 130 17.92 8.75 5.36
N GLN A 131 16.59 8.87 5.31
CA GLN A 131 15.71 8.95 6.47
C GLN A 131 14.84 7.70 6.67
N ALA A 132 15.16 6.58 6.02
CA ALA A 132 14.35 5.36 6.05
C ALA A 132 13.98 4.88 7.47
N SER A 133 14.95 4.89 8.40
CA SER A 133 14.71 4.52 9.81
C SER A 133 13.69 5.44 10.46
N ARG A 134 13.94 6.75 10.39
CA ARG A 134 13.07 7.79 10.98
C ARG A 134 11.66 7.75 10.40
N ILE A 135 11.54 7.53 9.08
CA ILE A 135 10.26 7.36 8.40
C ILE A 135 9.51 6.16 9.00
N SER A 136 10.18 5.02 9.16
CA SER A 136 9.55 3.81 9.72
C SER A 136 9.11 4.00 11.17
N GLU A 137 9.93 4.66 12.00
CA GLU A 137 9.63 4.97 13.39
C GLU A 137 8.41 5.90 13.50
N ASN A 138 8.36 6.95 12.66
CA ASN A 138 7.22 7.86 12.57
C ASN A 138 5.93 7.12 12.17
N ILE A 139 5.98 6.17 11.21
CA ILE A 139 4.81 5.38 10.80
C ILE A 139 4.29 4.55 11.98
N VAL A 140 5.18 3.87 12.71
CA VAL A 140 4.80 3.06 13.88
C VAL A 140 4.22 3.94 14.98
N ALA A 141 4.82 5.10 15.25
CA ALA A 141 4.32 6.05 16.23
C ALA A 141 2.91 6.54 15.87
N GLN A 142 2.67 6.91 14.62
CA GLN A 142 1.35 7.34 14.12
C GLN A 142 0.32 6.21 14.19
N GLN A 143 0.69 4.97 13.86
CA GLN A 143 -0.20 3.81 13.99
C GLN A 143 -0.57 3.54 15.45
N ASN A 144 0.40 3.64 16.37
CA ASN A 144 0.16 3.46 17.80
C ASN A 144 -0.73 4.57 18.37
N GLU A 145 -0.53 5.82 17.95
CA GLU A 145 -1.39 6.93 18.34
C GLU A 145 -2.83 6.74 17.81
N LEU A 146 -2.98 6.33 16.56
CA LEU A 146 -4.27 6.00 15.98
C LEU A 146 -4.96 4.86 16.74
N ARG A 147 -4.22 3.79 17.06
CA ARG A 147 -4.72 2.65 17.87
C ARG A 147 -5.24 3.13 19.22
N LYS A 148 -4.49 3.99 19.92
CA LYS A 148 -4.91 4.58 21.21
C LYS A 148 -6.17 5.42 21.08
N ARG A 149 -6.23 6.31 20.08
CA ARG A 149 -7.41 7.16 19.84
C ARG A 149 -8.65 6.33 19.50
N VAL A 150 -8.52 5.33 18.64
CA VAL A 150 -9.63 4.44 18.27
C VAL A 150 -10.13 3.64 19.48
N LYS A 151 -9.24 3.09 20.31
CA LYS A 151 -9.63 2.42 21.56
C LYS A 151 -10.36 3.36 22.51
N TYR A 152 -9.86 4.57 22.70
CA TYR A 152 -10.48 5.59 23.54
C TYR A 152 -11.90 5.96 23.06
N ILE A 153 -12.10 6.13 21.75
CA ILE A 153 -13.43 6.40 21.18
C ILE A 153 -14.37 5.21 21.44
N VAL A 154 -13.91 3.98 21.19
CA VAL A 154 -14.74 2.78 21.43
C VAL A 154 -15.10 2.61 22.91
N GLU A 155 -14.18 2.90 23.83
CA GLU A 155 -14.43 2.84 25.28
C GLU A 155 -15.42 3.91 25.76
N THR A 156 -15.36 5.11 25.16
CA THR A 156 -16.23 6.24 25.52
C THR A 156 -17.63 6.12 24.90
N GLU A 157 -17.72 5.78 23.62
CA GLU A 157 -18.97 5.70 22.86
C GLU A 157 -19.69 4.34 23.01
N LYS A 158 -18.93 3.26 23.30
CA LYS A 158 -19.43 1.88 23.39
C LYS A 158 -20.30 1.52 22.18
N THR A 159 -21.53 1.08 22.40
CA THR A 159 -22.49 0.74 21.32
C THR A 159 -23.57 1.81 21.15
N PHE A 160 -23.38 3.01 21.72
CA PHE A 160 -24.41 4.05 21.76
C PHE A 160 -24.94 4.41 20.37
N TYR A 161 -24.05 4.73 19.44
CA TYR A 161 -24.46 5.10 18.08
C TYR A 161 -25.14 3.95 17.32
N GLU A 162 -24.68 2.72 17.53
CA GLU A 162 -25.29 1.53 16.92
C GLU A 162 -26.70 1.26 17.48
N MET A 163 -26.94 1.56 18.76
CA MET A 163 -28.28 1.48 19.37
C MET A 163 -29.23 2.54 18.83
N VAL A 164 -28.74 3.76 18.60
CA VAL A 164 -29.53 4.87 18.03
C VAL A 164 -29.85 4.62 16.57
N ASP A 165 -28.87 4.20 15.76
CA ASP A 165 -29.01 4.00 14.32
C ASP A 165 -29.99 2.86 13.98
N LYS A 166 -29.93 1.75 14.72
CA LYS A 166 -30.83 0.61 14.49
C LYS A 166 -32.23 0.79 15.06
N GLY A 167 -32.50 1.94 15.69
CA GLY A 167 -33.65 2.15 16.56
C GLY A 167 -33.51 1.30 17.82
N ALA A 168 -33.65 1.91 19.00
CA ALA A 168 -33.47 1.21 20.28
C ALA A 168 -34.19 -0.15 20.23
N PRO A 169 -33.46 -1.28 20.31
CA PRO A 169 -34.11 -2.57 20.21
C PRO A 169 -35.04 -2.69 21.41
N PHE A 170 -36.35 -2.78 21.18
CA PHE A 170 -37.34 -3.13 22.21
C PHE A 170 -36.99 -4.44 22.95
N ASN A 171 -36.02 -5.20 22.43
CA ASN A 171 -35.44 -6.39 23.03
C ASN A 171 -34.00 -6.11 23.51
N LEU A 172 -33.82 -5.90 24.82
CA LEU A 172 -32.50 -5.69 25.48
C LEU A 172 -31.46 -6.78 25.15
N TRP A 173 -31.90 -8.00 24.82
CA TRP A 173 -31.05 -9.17 24.59
C TRP A 173 -30.27 -9.11 23.25
N LYS A 174 -30.67 -8.24 22.31
CA LYS A 174 -29.94 -8.02 21.05
C LYS A 174 -28.85 -6.95 21.15
N VAL A 175 -28.72 -6.31 22.31
CA VAL A 175 -27.73 -5.25 22.56
C VAL A 175 -26.32 -5.85 22.69
N GLU A 176 -26.22 -7.11 23.15
CA GLU A 176 -24.94 -7.82 23.31
C GLU A 176 -24.29 -8.18 21.95
N ASP A 177 -25.08 -8.28 20.88
CA ASP A 177 -24.58 -8.54 19.52
C ASP A 177 -24.11 -7.26 18.79
N LEU A 178 -24.27 -6.08 19.39
CA LEU A 178 -23.87 -4.82 18.77
C LEU A 178 -22.36 -4.62 18.93
N VAL A 179 -21.68 -4.52 17.81
CA VAL A 179 -20.25 -4.22 17.74
C VAL A 179 -20.08 -2.81 17.17
N HIS A 180 -19.27 -1.98 17.83
CA HIS A 180 -18.97 -0.63 17.37
C HIS A 180 -18.37 -0.64 15.95
N THR A 181 -18.84 0.26 15.08
CA THR A 181 -18.28 0.49 13.73
C THR A 181 -16.75 0.47 13.68
N LEU A 182 -16.07 1.22 14.56
CA LEU A 182 -14.61 1.30 14.61
C LEU A 182 -13.93 -0.01 15.00
N GLN A 183 -14.58 -0.83 15.83
CA GLN A 183 -14.09 -2.16 16.14
C GLN A 183 -14.19 -3.11 14.95
N ARG A 184 -15.20 -2.92 14.09
CA ARG A 184 -15.35 -3.67 12.83
C ARG A 184 -14.34 -3.23 11.77
N THR A 185 -14.15 -1.92 11.59
CA THR A 185 -13.23 -1.39 10.57
C THR A 185 -11.76 -1.55 10.96
N HIS A 186 -11.45 -1.48 12.25
CA HIS A 186 -10.09 -1.63 12.79
C HIS A 186 -9.96 -2.84 13.70
N ALA A 187 -10.47 -4.00 13.29
CA ALA A 187 -10.41 -5.22 14.09
C ALA A 187 -8.99 -5.57 14.59
N SER A 188 -7.96 -5.29 13.79
CA SER A 188 -6.55 -5.49 14.15
C SER A 188 -6.08 -4.66 15.35
N PHE A 189 -6.71 -3.52 15.64
CA PHE A 189 -6.37 -2.69 16.80
C PHE A 189 -6.84 -3.29 18.12
N PHE A 190 -7.90 -4.11 18.04
CA PHE A 190 -8.59 -4.75 19.17
C PHE A 190 -8.32 -6.24 19.28
N ALA A 191 -7.67 -6.85 18.28
CA ALA A 191 -6.96 -8.09 18.50
C ALA A 191 -5.95 -7.81 19.61
N GLU A 192 -6.19 -8.39 20.79
CA GLU A 192 -5.14 -8.49 21.78
C GLU A 192 -3.98 -9.18 21.08
N ASP A 193 -2.79 -8.58 21.21
CA ASP A 193 -1.56 -9.31 20.98
C ASP A 193 -1.60 -10.43 22.02
N LYS A 194 -2.22 -11.57 21.66
CA LYS A 194 -1.82 -12.85 22.21
C LYS A 194 -0.38 -12.94 21.79
N GLU A 195 0.49 -12.35 22.62
CA GLU A 195 1.87 -12.72 22.67
C GLU A 195 1.83 -14.23 22.51
N VAL A 196 2.54 -14.73 21.50
CA VAL A 196 2.92 -16.12 21.46
C VAL A 196 3.94 -16.30 22.60
N THR A 197 3.58 -15.97 23.83
CA THR A 197 3.97 -16.76 24.98
C THR A 197 3.51 -18.15 24.61
N SER A 198 4.47 -19.01 24.32
CA SER A 198 4.36 -20.45 24.13
C SER A 198 3.41 -21.07 25.14
N SER A 199 2.11 -20.98 24.86
CA SER A 199 1.05 -21.56 25.67
C SER A 199 0.65 -22.83 24.95
N THR A 200 1.27 -23.95 25.34
CA THR A 200 0.62 -25.29 25.44
C THR A 200 -0.38 -25.64 24.34
N GLY A 201 -0.07 -25.26 23.10
CA GLY A 201 -0.86 -25.48 21.91
C GLY A 201 0.02 -26.24 20.96
N GLU A 202 -0.46 -27.41 20.52
CA GLU A 202 0.25 -28.30 19.61
C GLU A 202 0.82 -27.48 18.43
N CYS A 203 2.14 -27.59 18.22
CA CYS A 203 2.84 -26.95 17.13
C CYS A 203 2.18 -27.36 15.81
N LYS A 204 1.40 -26.47 15.20
CA LYS A 204 0.82 -26.73 13.88
C LYS A 204 1.87 -26.43 12.81
N PRO A 205 2.07 -27.31 11.82
CA PRO A 205 3.01 -27.06 10.73
C PRO A 205 2.58 -25.83 9.93
N LEU A 206 3.55 -25.05 9.45
CA LEU A 206 3.35 -23.86 8.61
C LEU A 206 2.60 -24.19 7.29
N ASN A 207 2.64 -25.45 6.87
CA ASN A 207 1.90 -25.93 5.71
C ASN A 207 0.50 -26.41 6.14
N ALA A 208 -0.53 -25.66 5.76
CA ALA A 208 -1.93 -25.98 6.05
C ALA A 208 -2.42 -27.31 5.45
N ALA A 209 -1.66 -27.91 4.53
CA ALA A 209 -1.93 -29.24 3.98
C ALA A 209 -1.51 -30.39 4.90
N ILE A 210 -0.63 -30.14 5.88
CA ILE A 210 -0.17 -31.15 6.82
C ILE A 210 -1.05 -31.04 8.07
N ARG A 211 -1.96 -32.00 8.26
CA ARG A 211 -2.85 -32.02 9.43
C ARG A 211 -2.41 -33.05 10.46
N ASN A 212 -1.83 -34.15 10.00
CA ASN A 212 -1.30 -35.24 10.82
C ASN A 212 0.14 -35.57 10.40
N ASP A 213 0.90 -36.26 11.27
CA ASP A 213 2.27 -36.71 10.98
C ASP A 213 2.36 -37.65 9.75
N THR A 214 1.25 -38.31 9.40
CA THR A 214 1.14 -39.13 8.19
C THR A 214 1.15 -38.32 6.90
N ASP A 215 0.81 -37.03 6.97
CA ASP A 215 0.75 -36.13 5.82
C ASP A 215 2.13 -35.53 5.50
N ILE A 216 3.11 -35.76 6.39
CA ILE A 216 4.50 -35.38 6.14
C ILE A 216 5.08 -36.37 5.12
N PRO A 217 5.42 -35.92 3.89
CA PRO A 217 5.98 -36.82 2.88
C PRO A 217 7.29 -37.41 3.40
N ARG A 218 7.33 -38.74 3.56
CA ARG A 218 8.55 -39.45 3.95
C ARG A 218 9.56 -39.32 2.82
N ARG A 219 10.68 -38.67 3.11
CA ARG A 219 11.80 -38.60 2.19
C ARG A 219 12.36 -40.01 2.00
N MET A 220 12.30 -40.53 0.77
CA MET A 220 13.03 -41.76 0.43
C MET A 220 14.51 -41.39 0.26
N LEU A 221 15.35 -41.98 1.09
CA LEU A 221 16.81 -41.87 0.99
C LEU A 221 17.30 -43.03 0.14
N ALA A 222 18.03 -42.73 -0.92
CA ALA A 222 18.40 -43.72 -1.95
C ALA A 222 19.71 -44.45 -1.61
N SER A 223 20.52 -43.87 -0.74
CA SER A 223 21.84 -44.40 -0.38
C SER A 223 22.08 -44.39 1.13
N ARG A 224 22.98 -45.28 1.58
CA ARG A 224 23.42 -45.35 2.99
C ARG A 224 24.06 -44.04 3.46
N ASP A 225 24.79 -43.37 2.59
CA ASP A 225 25.47 -42.11 2.91
C ASP A 225 24.46 -40.98 3.14
N GLU A 226 23.36 -40.97 2.39
CA GLU A 226 22.25 -40.04 2.63
C GLU A 226 21.54 -40.29 3.96
N VAL A 227 21.41 -41.56 4.38
CA VAL A 227 20.86 -41.92 5.70
C VAL A 227 21.76 -41.39 6.82
N LEU A 228 23.07 -41.66 6.75
CA LEU A 228 24.02 -41.19 7.74
C LEU A 228 24.08 -39.65 7.81
N ALA A 229 24.01 -38.97 6.67
CA ALA A 229 23.98 -37.51 6.61
C ALA A 229 22.68 -36.94 7.22
N CYS A 230 21.53 -37.59 7.00
CA CYS A 230 20.26 -37.16 7.60
C CYS A 230 20.23 -37.42 9.11
N ASP A 231 20.82 -38.52 9.58
CA ASP A 231 20.93 -38.82 11.02
C ASP A 231 21.76 -37.76 11.76
N ILE A 232 22.87 -37.33 11.17
CA ILE A 232 23.70 -36.24 11.72
C ILE A 232 22.91 -34.92 11.82
N ALA A 233 22.01 -34.67 10.86
CA ALA A 233 21.19 -33.47 10.82
C ALA A 233 19.83 -33.59 11.52
N GLY A 234 19.54 -34.71 12.19
CA GLY A 234 18.24 -34.96 12.85
C GLY A 234 17.04 -34.90 11.91
N GLY A 235 17.24 -35.20 10.61
CA GLY A 235 16.21 -35.10 9.58
C GLY A 235 16.01 -33.70 8.99
N TYR A 236 16.73 -32.68 9.46
CA TYR A 236 16.70 -31.34 8.87
C TYR A 236 17.67 -31.22 7.69
N ASN A 237 17.45 -30.21 6.84
CA ASN A 237 18.40 -29.88 5.77
C ASN A 237 19.71 -29.36 6.39
N THR A 238 20.83 -30.04 6.11
CA THR A 238 22.16 -29.72 6.65
C THR A 238 22.58 -28.26 6.42
N ALA A 239 22.26 -27.68 5.26
CA ALA A 239 22.56 -26.29 4.95
C ALA A 239 21.80 -25.32 5.88
N LEU A 240 20.55 -25.65 6.18
CA LEU A 240 19.66 -24.83 7.00
C LEU A 240 20.05 -24.91 8.49
N VAL A 241 20.47 -26.10 8.95
CA VAL A 241 21.03 -26.30 10.29
C VAL A 241 22.34 -25.54 10.43
N ALA A 242 23.24 -25.62 9.44
CA ALA A 242 24.51 -24.91 9.46
C ALA A 242 24.33 -23.39 9.52
N GLU A 243 23.42 -22.83 8.72
CA GLU A 243 23.09 -21.40 8.72
C GLU A 243 22.54 -20.95 10.09
N ARG A 244 21.60 -21.71 10.67
CA ARG A 244 21.04 -21.43 11.99
C ARG A 244 22.08 -21.49 13.10
N CYS A 245 22.94 -22.51 13.09
CA CYS A 245 24.04 -22.63 14.04
C CYS A 245 25.01 -21.46 13.92
N GLN A 246 25.36 -21.06 12.69
CA GLN A 246 26.24 -19.91 12.46
C GLN A 246 25.62 -18.62 13.01
N MET A 247 24.36 -18.33 12.69
CA MET A 247 23.65 -17.16 13.21
C MET A 247 23.61 -17.15 14.74
N GLN A 248 23.40 -18.31 15.37
CA GLN A 248 23.30 -18.42 16.81
C GLN A 248 24.66 -18.25 17.51
N VAL A 249 25.73 -18.75 16.90
CA VAL A 249 27.11 -18.48 17.33
C VAL A 249 27.45 -17.01 17.19
N ASP A 250 27.12 -16.39 16.05
CA ASP A 250 27.39 -14.96 15.81
C ASP A 250 26.62 -14.08 16.81
N LEU A 251 25.37 -14.42 17.12
CA LEU A 251 24.57 -13.75 18.16
C LEU A 251 25.20 -13.92 19.55
N MET A 252 25.68 -15.11 19.91
CA MET A 252 26.36 -15.32 21.19
C MET A 252 27.69 -14.58 21.28
N LEU A 253 28.44 -14.49 20.18
CA LEU A 253 29.68 -13.71 20.12
C LEU A 253 29.42 -12.21 20.26
N LEU A 254 28.34 -11.70 19.63
CA LEU A 254 27.91 -10.31 19.75
C LEU A 254 27.42 -9.96 21.16
N TRP A 255 26.78 -10.91 21.87
CA TRP A 255 26.33 -10.72 23.25
C TRP A 255 27.48 -10.69 24.28
N ASN A 256 28.62 -11.32 23.98
CA ASN A 256 29.80 -11.28 24.87
C ASN A 256 30.70 -10.04 24.66
N LEU A 257 30.32 -9.14 23.75
CA LEU A 257 31.02 -7.88 23.46
C LEU A 257 30.33 -6.63 24.07
N VAL A 258 29.27 -6.84 24.86
CA VAL A 258 28.57 -5.82 25.66
C VAL A 258 28.76 -6.14 27.14
#